data_AF-A0A2V6V307-F1
#
_entry.id   AF-A0A2V6V307-F1
#
_cell.length_a   1.000
_cell.length_b   1.000
_cell.length_c   1.000
_cell.angle_alpha   90.00
_cell.angle_beta   90.00
_cell.angle_gamma   90.00
#
_symmetry.space_group_name_H-M   'P 1'
#
loop_
_entity.id
_entity.type
_entity.pdbx_description
1 polymer ?
#
loop_
_entity_poly.entity_id
_entity_poly.type
_entity_poly.pdbx_seq_one_letter_code
_entity_poly.pdbx_strand_id
1 'polypeptide(L)' 'YILTHGGPANATHLFATYAFDIGMSAGQLGMGAAVALAMLPALGLLIVALTLYLRRE' A
#
# COMPACT_ATOMS: atom_id res chain seq x y z
N TYR A 1 -0.53 -3.01 11.34
CA TYR A 1 -1.03 -2.35 12.57
C TYR A 1 -1.05 -3.31 13.76
N ILE A 2 -1.61 -4.53 13.64
CA ILE A 2 -1.84 -5.46 14.76
C ILE A 2 -0.58 -5.78 15.60
N LEU A 3 0.60 -5.94 14.98
CA LEU A 3 1.82 -6.37 15.70
C LEU A 3 2.62 -5.24 16.37
N THR A 4 2.76 -4.07 15.74
CA THR A 4 3.63 -2.98 16.24
C THR A 4 3.01 -1.58 16.12
N HIS A 5 1.81 -1.47 15.54
CA HIS A 5 1.16 -0.21 15.21
C HIS A 5 2.05 0.77 14.39
N GLY A 6 3.14 0.29 13.78
CA GLY A 6 4.07 1.13 13.04
C GLY A 6 5.37 1.52 13.75
N GLY A 7 5.57 1.13 15.00
CA GLY A 7 6.80 1.44 15.74
C GLY A 7 7.99 0.54 15.40
N PRO A 8 9.26 0.98 15.61
CA PRO A 8 9.72 2.31 16.03
C PRO A 8 9.90 3.26 14.82
N ALA A 9 9.58 4.54 14.99
CA ALA A 9 9.78 5.60 13.98
C ALA A 9 9.13 5.34 12.61
N ASN A 10 7.89 4.81 12.57
CA ASN A 10 7.18 4.48 11.34
C ASN A 10 7.89 3.46 10.43
N ALA A 11 8.95 2.78 10.90
CA ALA A 11 9.79 1.91 10.07
C ALA A 11 9.06 0.67 9.54
N THR A 12 7.96 0.27 10.18
CA THR A 12 7.13 -0.87 9.75
C THR A 12 5.80 -0.43 9.13
N HIS A 13 5.66 0.84 8.73
CA HIS A 13 4.49 1.27 7.98
C HIS A 13 4.55 0.72 6.55
N LEU A 14 3.61 -0.16 6.25
CA LEU A 14 3.28 -0.50 4.88
C LEU A 14 2.42 0.62 4.28
N PHE A 15 2.50 0.83 2.97
CA PHE A 15 1.65 1.81 2.29
C PHE A 15 0.15 1.57 2.55
N ALA A 16 -0.27 0.31 2.66
CA ALA A 16 -1.63 -0.06 3.04
C ALA A 16 -2.02 0.44 4.44
N THR A 17 -1.11 0.34 5.41
CA THR A 17 -1.36 0.84 6.78
C THR A 17 -1.30 2.36 6.87
N TYR A 18 -0.50 3.01 6.01
CA TYR A 18 -0.44 4.47 5.94
C TYR A 18 -1.69 5.08 5.31
N ALA A 19 -2.19 4.50 4.21
CA ALA A 19 -3.46 4.90 3.60
C ALA A 19 -4.65 4.72 4.57
N PHE A 20 -4.64 3.62 5.34
CA PHE A 20 -5.64 3.37 6.38
C PHE A 20 -5.58 4.43 7.49
N ASP A 21 -4.39 4.81 7.94
CA ASP A 21 -4.22 5.84 8.98
C ASP A 21 -4.71 7.22 8.51
N ILE A 22 -4.38 7.64 7.28
CA ILE A 22 -4.88 8.90 6.70
C ILE A 22 -6.41 8.85 6.50
N GLY A 23 -6.92 7.75 5.97
CA GLY A 23 -8.34 7.62 5.65
C GLY A 23 -9.22 7.53 6.89
N MET A 24 -8.85 6.68 7.84
CA MET A 24 -9.65 6.36 9.02
C MET A 24 -9.29 7.21 10.24
N SER A 25 -8.00 7.40 10.55
CA SER A 25 -7.60 8.13 11.76
C SER A 25 -7.73 9.64 11.59
N ALA A 26 -7.42 10.19 10.41
CA ALA A 26 -7.52 11.62 10.14
C ALA A 26 -8.88 12.05 9.54
N GLY A 27 -9.79 11.10 9.27
CA GLY A 27 -11.10 11.36 8.65
C GLY A 27 -11.02 11.84 7.18
N GLN A 28 -9.84 11.81 6.57
CA GLN A 28 -9.59 12.29 5.21
C GLN A 28 -9.70 11.15 4.20
N LEU A 29 -10.91 10.63 4.02
CA LEU A 29 -11.18 9.49 3.13
C LEU A 29 -10.66 9.71 1.69
N GLY A 30 -10.75 10.94 1.18
CA GLY A 30 -10.25 11.28 -0.16
C GLY A 30 -8.72 11.18 -0.28
N MET A 31 -7.98 11.66 0.72
CA MET A 31 -6.52 11.55 0.76
C MET A 31 -6.09 10.10 0.97
N GLY A 32 -6.74 9.36 1.87
CA GLY A 32 -6.49 7.94 2.08
C GLY A 32 -6.72 7.11 0.81
N ALA A 33 -7.79 7.41 0.07
CA ALA A 33 -8.09 6.77 -1.21
C ALA A 33 -7.04 7.11 -2.29
N ALA A 34 -6.61 8.37 -2.39
CA ALA A 34 -5.57 8.77 -3.34
C ALA A 34 -4.23 8.06 -3.06
N VAL A 35 -3.84 7.95 -1.79
CA VAL A 35 -2.62 7.23 -1.37
C VAL A 35 -2.76 5.73 -1.68
N ALA A 36 -3.94 5.14 -1.48
CA ALA A 36 -4.20 3.74 -1.84
C ALA A 36 -4.09 3.51 -3.35
N LEU A 37 -4.67 4.39 -4.16
CA LEU A 37 -4.64 4.31 -5.62
C LEU A 37 -3.26 4.57 -6.21
N ALA A 38 -2.40 5.34 -5.54
CA ALA A 38 -1.02 5.55 -5.96
C ALA A 38 -0.20 4.24 -6.05
N MET A 39 -0.56 3.22 -5.27
CA MET A 39 0.08 1.90 -5.34
C MET A 39 -0.35 1.06 -6.55
N LEU A 40 -1.56 1.30 -7.07
CA LEU A 40 -2.19 0.50 -8.12
C LEU A 40 -1.30 0.34 -9.37
N PRO A 41 -0.72 1.40 -9.98
CA PRO A 41 0.08 1.24 -11.19
C PRO A 41 1.35 0.42 -10.94
N ALA A 42 2.03 0.61 -9.81
CA ALA A 42 3.25 -0.14 -9.48
C ALA A 42 2.96 -1.64 -9.28
N LEU A 43 1.90 -1.96 -8.53
CA LEU A 43 1.49 -3.35 -8.30
C LEU A 43 0.96 -4.00 -9.58
N GLY A 44 0.20 -3.27 -10.39
CA GLY A 44 -0.29 -3.75 -11.68
C GLY A 44 0.87 -4.10 -12.63
N LEU A 45 1.88 -3.25 -12.72
CA LEU A 45 3.09 -3.53 -13.50
C LEU A 45 3.82 -4.77 -12.98
N LEU A 46 3.97 -4.90 -11.65
CA LEU A 46 4.61 -6.07 -11.05
C LEU A 46 3.87 -7.36 -11.39
N ILE A 47 2.53 -7.37 -11.27
CA ILE A 47 1.69 -8.53 -11.60
C ILE A 47 1.83 -8.90 -13.08
N VAL A 48 1.76 -7.92 -13.98
CA VAL A 48 1.93 -8.17 -15.42
C VAL A 48 3.33 -8.70 -15.71
N ALA A 49 4.37 -8.12 -15.13
CA ALA A 49 5.75 -8.57 -15.29
C ALA A 49 5.94 -10.01 -14.79
N LEU A 50 5.43 -10.33 -13.60
CA LEU A 50 5.47 -11.69 -13.04
C LEU A 50 4.70 -12.68 -13.91
N THR A 51 3.52 -12.29 -14.41
CA THR A 51 2.72 -13.14 -15.30
C THR A 51 3.44 -13.41 -16.62
N LEU A 52 4.12 -12.41 -17.19
CA LEU A 52 4.91 -12.58 -18.40
C LEU A 52 6.16 -13.43 -18.15
N TYR A 53 6.80 -13.28 -16.98
CA TYR A 53 7.96 -14.09 -16.58
C TYR A 53 7.57 -15.56 -16.42
N LEU A 54 6.52 -15.87 -15.66
CA LEU A 54 6.04 -17.25 -15.48
C LEU A 54 5.54 -17.90 -16.77
N ARG A 55 5.06 -17.12 -17.74
CA ARG A 55 4.64 -17.64 -19.06
C ARG A 55 5.79 -17.90 -20.02
N ARG A 56 7.01 -17.46 -19.67
CA ARG A 56 8.22 -17.68 -20.48
C ARG A 56 8.94 -18.98 -20.11
N GLU A 57 8.60 -19.55 -18.96
CA GLU A 57 8.95 -20.94 -18.59
C GLU A 57 7.89 -21.91 -19.15
#